data_AF-A0A820Q2U4-F1
#
_entry.id   AF-A0A820Q2U4-F1
#
_cell.length_a   1.000
_cell.length_b   1.000
_cell.length_c   1.000
_cell.angle_alpha   90.00
_cell.angle_beta   90.00
_cell.angle_gamma   90.00
#
_symmetry.space_group_name_H-M   'P 1'
#
loop_
_entity.id
_entity.type
_entity.pdbx_description
1 polymer ?
#
loop_
_entity_poly.entity_id
_entity_poly.type
_entity_poly.pdbx_seq_one_letter_code
_entity_poly.pdbx_strand_id
1 'polypeptide(L)'
;MILLLVLLVSVFKLVYTLQCIDRCTMMFSMNQSFILPSNCTYIQNDRCSVNLLFRYECGHYIVTFPGDLTYDENLGDTKHFIMIETARDAFFSYDINHVCKETDDCARHFAEKKILDMTQRAFNISNLYSDLKQILHKKKNFDQDLLCFDANESIRQCLVSGMTGSCEIIDDLVKYKIHRRSCEYRIQESASVNIYESGNFAMMTIKCNRMLCNGPVTIEAVKRVLNHYDITDINGRLLGNSSHLSFKYYDCILTLIIVFWID
;
A
#
# COMPACT_ATOMS: atom_id res chain seq x y z
N MET A 1 -32.50 -3.45 -41.97
CA MET A 1 -32.75 -3.44 -40.51
C MET A 1 -31.50 -3.74 -39.68
N ILE A 2 -30.78 -4.84 -39.94
CA ILE A 2 -29.56 -5.20 -39.18
C ILE A 2 -28.46 -4.12 -39.26
N LEU A 3 -28.22 -3.54 -40.44
CA LEU A 3 -27.24 -2.46 -40.61
C LEU A 3 -27.60 -1.17 -39.83
N LEU A 4 -28.89 -0.88 -39.67
CA LEU A 4 -29.39 0.28 -38.92
C LEU A 4 -29.23 0.05 -37.39
N LEU A 5 -29.40 -1.20 -36.95
CA LEU A 5 -29.16 -1.64 -35.57
C LEU A 5 -27.66 -1.61 -35.22
N VAL A 6 -26.78 -2.01 -36.14
CA VAL A 6 -25.32 -1.90 -35.97
C VAL A 6 -24.86 -0.44 -35.95
N LEU A 7 -25.49 0.45 -36.74
CA LEU A 7 -25.26 1.90 -36.69
C LEU A 7 -25.77 2.54 -35.38
N LEU A 8 -26.94 2.13 -34.88
CA LEU A 8 -27.45 2.60 -33.59
C LEU A 8 -26.60 2.11 -32.40
N VAL A 9 -26.09 0.88 -32.44
CA VAL A 9 -25.20 0.36 -31.38
C VAL A 9 -23.79 0.98 -31.44
N SER A 10 -23.32 1.39 -32.62
CA SER A 10 -21.99 2.00 -32.78
C SER A 10 -21.94 3.51 -32.49
N VAL A 11 -23.07 4.21 -32.58
CA VAL A 11 -23.17 5.66 -32.25
C VAL A 11 -23.41 5.90 -30.76
N PHE A 12 -23.91 4.91 -30.01
CA PHE A 12 -24.10 4.99 -28.55
C PHE A 12 -22.86 4.51 -27.77
N LYS A 13 -21.66 4.95 -28.15
CA LYS A 13 -20.63 5.18 -27.10
C LYS A 13 -21.00 6.48 -26.41
N LEU A 14 -22.04 6.44 -25.57
CA LEU A 14 -22.24 7.49 -24.58
C LEU A 14 -20.95 7.52 -23.77
N VAL A 15 -20.20 8.61 -23.89
CA VAL A 15 -19.12 8.93 -22.96
C VAL A 15 -19.85 9.22 -21.64
N TYR A 16 -20.03 8.18 -20.83
CA TYR A 16 -20.54 8.35 -19.48
C TYR A 16 -19.48 9.10 -18.69
N THR A 17 -19.68 10.40 -18.54
CA THR A 17 -18.89 11.23 -17.64
C THR A 17 -19.44 11.02 -16.23
N LEU A 18 -18.59 10.52 -15.35
CA LEU A 18 -18.90 10.34 -13.94
C LEU A 18 -18.92 11.69 -13.23
N GLN A 19 -19.79 11.85 -12.24
CA GLN A 19 -19.77 12.96 -11.32
C GLN A 19 -18.80 12.64 -10.16
N CYS A 20 -17.64 13.29 -10.16
CA CYS A 20 -16.55 13.04 -9.23
C CYS A 20 -16.32 14.22 -8.30
N ILE A 21 -15.99 13.94 -7.04
CA ILE A 21 -15.52 14.96 -6.10
C ILE A 21 -14.16 15.49 -6.58
N ASP A 22 -14.00 16.81 -6.59
CA ASP A 22 -12.81 17.50 -7.11
C ASP A 22 -12.11 18.32 -6.03
N ARG A 23 -10.78 18.26 -6.03
CA ARG A 23 -9.86 19.07 -5.20
C ARG A 23 -10.29 19.22 -3.75
N CYS A 24 -10.80 18.15 -3.15
CA CYS A 24 -11.26 18.16 -1.76
C CYS A 24 -10.31 17.37 -0.86
N THR A 25 -9.65 18.04 0.07
CA THR A 25 -8.75 17.42 1.05
C THR A 25 -9.23 17.68 2.46
N MET A 26 -9.25 16.63 3.28
CA MET A 26 -9.73 16.67 4.65
C MET A 26 -8.80 15.87 5.56
N MET A 27 -8.71 16.25 6.83
CA MET A 27 -7.95 15.54 7.85
C MET A 27 -8.86 15.25 9.05
N PHE A 28 -8.82 14.02 9.53
CA PHE A 28 -9.64 13.53 10.62
C PHE A 28 -8.79 12.77 11.64
N SER A 29 -9.22 12.74 12.90
CA SER A 29 -8.66 11.79 13.87
C SER A 29 -9.12 10.37 13.54
N MET A 30 -8.29 9.36 13.82
CA MET A 30 -8.65 7.94 13.68
C MET A 30 -9.89 7.54 14.52
N ASN A 31 -10.23 8.31 15.55
CA ASN A 31 -11.42 8.09 16.38
C ASN A 31 -12.69 8.74 15.82
N GLN A 32 -12.59 9.46 14.69
CA GLN A 32 -13.70 10.15 14.05
C GLN A 32 -14.15 9.40 12.80
N SER A 33 -15.47 9.30 12.65
CA SER A 33 -16.08 8.84 11.41
C SER A 33 -15.83 9.82 10.27
N PHE A 34 -15.61 9.29 9.08
CA PHE A 34 -15.49 10.10 7.87
C PHE A 34 -16.86 10.70 7.51
N ILE A 35 -16.89 12.02 7.35
CA ILE A 35 -18.08 12.77 6.89
C ILE A 35 -17.61 13.73 5.80
N LEU A 36 -18.18 13.60 4.60
CA LEU A 36 -17.87 14.49 3.49
C LEU A 36 -18.47 15.89 3.73
N PRO A 37 -17.65 16.96 3.74
CA PRO A 37 -18.13 18.34 3.82
C PRO A 37 -19.02 18.71 2.63
N SER A 38 -20.03 19.54 2.89
CA SER A 38 -20.94 20.04 1.85
C SER A 38 -20.32 21.03 0.87
N ASN A 39 -19.09 21.52 1.13
CA ASN A 39 -18.39 22.48 0.30
C ASN A 39 -17.45 21.84 -0.75
N CYS A 40 -17.32 20.51 -0.79
CA CYS A 40 -16.58 19.87 -1.88
C CYS A 40 -17.32 20.08 -3.21
N THR A 41 -16.58 20.45 -4.25
CA THR A 41 -17.12 20.63 -5.61
C THR A 41 -17.15 19.31 -6.37
N TYR A 42 -18.00 19.24 -7.39
CA TYR A 42 -18.10 18.09 -8.28
C TYR A 42 -17.70 18.49 -9.70
N ILE A 43 -16.98 17.61 -10.39
CA ILE A 43 -16.64 17.72 -11.81
C ILE A 43 -17.17 16.52 -12.58
N GLN A 44 -17.34 16.68 -13.89
CA GLN A 44 -17.55 15.56 -14.80
C GLN A 44 -16.18 15.03 -15.26
N ASN A 45 -15.90 13.76 -15.00
CA ASN A 45 -14.66 13.12 -15.42
C ASN A 45 -14.89 11.66 -15.87
N ASP A 46 -13.97 11.07 -16.62
CA ASP A 46 -14.04 9.66 -17.04
C ASP A 46 -13.74 8.68 -15.89
N ARG A 47 -13.17 9.19 -14.79
CA ARG A 47 -12.78 8.42 -13.61
C ARG A 47 -12.85 9.28 -12.36
N CYS A 48 -13.23 8.66 -11.24
CA CYS A 48 -13.12 9.26 -9.92
C CYS A 48 -11.94 8.65 -9.17
N SER A 49 -11.28 9.44 -8.33
CA SER A 49 -10.12 8.96 -7.56
C SER A 49 -10.14 9.46 -6.13
N VAL A 50 -9.52 8.68 -5.24
CA VAL A 50 -9.30 9.05 -3.85
C VAL A 50 -7.93 8.57 -3.39
N ASN A 51 -7.27 9.40 -2.58
CA ASN A 51 -6.08 9.08 -1.83
C ASN A 51 -6.42 9.08 -0.33
N LEU A 52 -6.04 8.02 0.36
CA LEU A 52 -6.20 7.88 1.81
C LEU A 52 -4.81 7.73 2.41
N LEU A 53 -4.43 8.63 3.31
CA LEU A 53 -3.17 8.56 4.04
C LEU A 53 -3.43 8.40 5.53
N PHE A 54 -3.11 7.23 6.08
CA PHE A 54 -3.20 6.93 7.50
C PHE A 54 -1.82 7.14 8.14
N ARG A 55 -1.75 7.97 9.20
CA ARG A 55 -0.52 8.21 9.98
C ARG A 55 -0.74 7.75 11.42
N TYR A 56 -0.21 6.58 11.75
CA TYR A 56 -0.58 5.89 12.98
C TYR A 56 0.03 6.54 14.24
N GLU A 57 1.21 7.14 14.15
CA GLU A 57 1.88 7.82 15.29
C GLU A 57 1.07 9.02 15.76
N CYS A 58 0.48 9.74 14.80
CA CYS A 58 -0.25 10.96 15.06
C CYS A 58 -1.76 10.72 15.24
N GLY A 59 -2.22 9.48 15.11
CA GLY A 59 -3.63 9.11 15.29
C GLY A 59 -4.59 9.87 14.35
N HIS A 60 -4.17 10.17 13.12
CA HIS A 60 -5.00 10.83 12.12
C HIS A 60 -4.91 10.20 10.73
N TYR A 61 -5.92 10.46 9.91
CA TYR A 61 -5.92 10.12 8.50
C TYR A 61 -6.31 11.33 7.64
N ILE A 62 -5.83 11.34 6.41
CA ILE A 62 -6.12 12.36 5.41
C ILE A 62 -6.85 11.70 4.25
N VAL A 63 -7.92 12.34 3.79
CA VAL A 63 -8.70 11.94 2.62
C VAL A 63 -8.54 13.03 1.57
N THR A 64 -8.03 12.69 0.40
CA THR A 64 -7.87 13.61 -0.72
C THR A 64 -8.62 13.08 -1.93
N PHE A 65 -9.52 13.87 -2.46
CA PHE A 65 -10.14 13.71 -3.77
C PHE A 65 -9.43 14.67 -4.72
N PRO A 66 -8.41 14.22 -5.45
CA PRO A 66 -7.57 15.10 -6.25
C PRO A 66 -8.24 15.57 -7.53
N GLY A 67 -9.36 14.94 -7.93
CA GLY A 67 -10.06 15.22 -9.16
C GLY A 67 -9.39 14.57 -10.37
N ASP A 68 -8.97 15.40 -11.32
CA ASP A 68 -8.29 14.96 -12.53
C ASP A 68 -6.82 14.60 -12.27
N LEU A 69 -6.54 13.31 -12.18
CA LEU A 69 -5.18 12.79 -12.10
C LEU A 69 -4.82 12.04 -13.38
N THR A 70 -3.58 12.24 -13.82
CA THR A 70 -2.93 11.39 -14.80
C THR A 70 -2.73 10.00 -14.20
N TYR A 71 -3.66 9.10 -14.49
CA TYR A 71 -3.57 7.69 -14.12
C TYR A 71 -2.67 6.96 -15.10
N ASP A 72 -1.62 6.32 -14.57
CA ASP A 72 -0.88 5.31 -15.31
C ASP A 72 -1.68 4.01 -15.33
N GLU A 73 -2.20 3.66 -16.50
CA GLU A 73 -3.03 2.47 -16.73
C GLU A 73 -2.35 1.15 -16.36
N ASN A 74 -1.03 1.14 -16.27
CA ASN A 74 -0.26 -0.07 -16.00
C ASN A 74 -0.22 -0.47 -14.53
N LEU A 75 -0.68 0.40 -13.62
CA LEU A 75 -0.49 0.25 -12.17
C LEU A 75 -1.77 -0.15 -11.42
N GLY A 76 -2.79 -0.64 -12.11
CA GLY A 76 -4.02 -1.13 -11.50
C GLY A 76 -4.85 -0.07 -10.76
N ASP A 77 -6.10 -0.43 -10.46
CA ASP A 77 -7.08 0.53 -9.94
C ASP A 77 -6.86 0.88 -8.47
N THR A 78 -6.12 0.05 -7.72
CA THR A 78 -5.77 0.33 -6.33
C THR A 78 -4.27 0.13 -6.11
N LYS A 79 -3.65 1.11 -5.47
CA LYS A 79 -2.23 1.11 -5.11
C LYS A 79 -2.10 1.33 -3.62
N HIS A 80 -1.32 0.50 -2.99
CA HIS A 80 -1.02 0.56 -1.57
C HIS A 80 0.46 0.84 -1.40
N PHE A 81 0.79 1.77 -0.51
CA PHE A 81 2.15 2.05 -0.11
C PHE A 81 2.24 2.15 1.41
N ILE A 82 3.05 1.29 2.01
CA ILE A 82 3.38 1.34 3.43
C ILE A 82 4.81 1.84 3.55
N MET A 83 5.04 2.73 4.52
CA MET A 83 6.37 3.13 4.93
C MET A 83 6.48 3.09 6.44
N ILE A 84 7.49 2.39 6.93
CA ILE A 84 7.82 2.23 8.34
C ILE A 84 9.27 2.66 8.54
N GLU A 85 9.48 3.82 9.16
CA GLU A 85 10.78 4.33 9.56
C GLU A 85 11.04 4.06 11.03
N THR A 86 12.25 3.58 11.37
CA THR A 86 12.59 3.12 12.73
C THR A 86 13.66 3.98 13.43
N ALA A 87 14.01 5.12 12.84
CA ALA A 87 15.09 5.99 13.30
C ALA A 87 14.62 6.98 14.41
N ARG A 88 15.25 8.16 14.50
CA ARG A 88 14.90 9.16 15.53
C ARG A 88 13.49 9.70 15.34
N ASP A 89 13.10 9.90 14.09
CA ASP A 89 11.77 10.37 13.69
C ASP A 89 10.94 9.20 13.16
N ALA A 90 10.82 8.15 13.99
CA ALA A 90 10.10 6.93 13.62
C ALA A 90 8.66 7.25 13.20
N PHE A 91 8.25 6.69 12.07
CA PHE A 91 6.92 6.93 11.50
C PHE A 91 6.39 5.72 10.76
N PHE A 92 5.07 5.57 10.75
CA PHE A 92 4.32 4.51 10.08
C PHE A 92 3.16 5.17 9.35
N SER A 93 3.30 5.25 8.03
CA SER A 93 2.24 5.66 7.13
C SER A 93 1.73 4.52 6.28
N TYR A 94 0.43 4.52 6.03
CA TYR A 94 -0.22 3.68 5.04
C TYR A 94 -0.97 4.59 4.06
N ASP A 95 -0.50 4.66 2.83
CA ASP A 95 -1.08 5.39 1.72
C ASP A 95 -1.84 4.42 0.79
N ILE A 96 -3.09 4.75 0.46
CA ILE A 96 -3.95 3.99 -0.44
C ILE A 96 -4.48 4.93 -1.51
N ASN A 97 -4.16 4.66 -2.76
CA ASN A 97 -4.71 5.34 -3.92
C ASN A 97 -5.70 4.42 -4.61
N HIS A 98 -6.88 4.92 -4.90
CA HIS A 98 -7.91 4.18 -5.61
C HIS A 98 -8.52 5.01 -6.75
N VAL A 99 -8.73 4.37 -7.89
CA VAL A 99 -9.38 4.95 -9.08
C VAL A 99 -10.51 4.03 -9.50
N CYS A 100 -11.65 4.60 -9.84
CA CYS A 100 -12.82 3.88 -10.31
C CYS A 100 -13.45 4.57 -11.52
N LYS A 101 -14.09 3.77 -12.39
CA LYS A 101 -14.54 4.18 -13.73
C LYS A 101 -16.00 3.82 -14.03
N GLU A 102 -16.71 3.23 -13.06
CA GLU A 102 -17.97 2.54 -13.32
C GLU A 102 -19.20 3.35 -12.92
N THR A 103 -19.17 4.02 -11.76
CA THR A 103 -20.33 4.71 -11.20
C THR A 103 -19.92 6.01 -10.53
N ASP A 104 -20.87 6.95 -10.44
CA ASP A 104 -20.71 8.15 -9.63
C ASP A 104 -20.40 7.78 -8.17
N ASP A 105 -19.70 8.66 -7.45
CA ASP A 105 -19.36 8.51 -6.03
C ASP A 105 -18.61 7.22 -5.63
N CYS A 106 -18.16 6.38 -6.58
CA CYS A 106 -17.46 5.12 -6.27
C CYS A 106 -16.23 5.34 -5.38
N ALA A 107 -15.48 6.41 -5.62
CA ALA A 107 -14.29 6.76 -4.83
C ALA A 107 -14.67 7.14 -3.38
N ARG A 108 -15.82 7.78 -3.17
CA ARG A 108 -16.33 8.08 -1.83
C ARG A 108 -16.70 6.80 -1.09
N HIS A 109 -17.44 5.90 -1.73
CA HIS A 109 -17.83 4.63 -1.11
C HIS A 109 -16.63 3.75 -0.78
N PHE A 110 -15.62 3.73 -1.65
CA PHE A 110 -14.33 3.11 -1.35
C PHE A 110 -13.70 3.73 -0.10
N ALA A 111 -13.63 5.06 -0.02
CA ALA A 111 -13.07 5.77 1.12
C ALA A 111 -13.79 5.43 2.42
N GLU A 112 -15.12 5.51 2.46
CA GLU A 112 -15.96 5.19 3.63
C GLU A 112 -15.65 3.79 4.17
N LYS A 113 -15.69 2.79 3.28
CA LYS A 113 -15.41 1.40 3.64
C LYS A 113 -13.97 1.24 4.14
N LYS A 114 -13.01 1.79 3.40
CA LYS A 114 -11.60 1.55 3.71
C LYS A 114 -11.14 2.29 4.98
N ILE A 115 -11.68 3.48 5.24
CA ILE A 115 -11.44 4.20 6.49
C ILE A 115 -11.95 3.39 7.69
N LEU A 116 -13.15 2.80 7.59
CA LEU A 116 -13.66 1.91 8.63
C LEU A 116 -12.73 0.71 8.86
N ASP A 117 -12.35 0.01 7.79
CA ASP A 117 -11.44 -1.13 7.86
C ASP A 117 -10.09 -0.77 8.51
N MET A 118 -9.56 0.42 8.22
CA MET A 118 -8.22 0.83 8.65
C MET A 118 -8.20 1.44 10.06
N THR A 119 -9.23 2.20 10.44
CA THR A 119 -9.35 2.77 11.80
C THR A 119 -9.61 1.72 12.86
N GLN A 120 -10.18 0.58 12.49
CA GLN A 120 -10.37 -0.58 13.39
C GLN A 120 -9.11 -1.43 13.56
N ARG A 121 -8.07 -1.26 12.72
CA ARG A 121 -6.81 -1.99 12.86
C ARG A 121 -5.96 -1.37 13.96
N ALA A 122 -5.82 -2.08 15.08
CA ALA A 122 -4.92 -1.69 16.14
C ALA A 122 -3.53 -2.28 15.91
N PHE A 123 -2.55 -1.42 15.61
CA PHE A 123 -1.14 -1.82 15.54
C PHE A 123 -0.42 -1.51 16.85
N ASN A 124 0.37 -2.47 17.35
CA ASN A 124 1.30 -2.21 18.44
C ASN A 124 2.60 -1.60 17.88
N ILE A 125 2.51 -0.33 17.49
CA ILE A 125 3.56 0.41 16.77
C ILE A 125 4.87 0.44 17.57
N SER A 126 4.79 0.61 18.90
CA SER A 126 5.98 0.67 19.76
C SER A 126 6.79 -0.63 19.70
N ASN A 127 6.11 -1.78 19.77
CA ASN A 127 6.80 -3.07 19.71
C ASN A 127 7.27 -3.39 18.29
N LEU A 128 6.47 -3.06 17.27
CA LEU A 128 6.87 -3.14 15.85
C LEU A 128 8.19 -2.39 15.60
N TYR A 129 8.31 -1.17 16.11
CA TYR A 129 9.54 -0.38 15.99
C TYR A 129 10.71 -1.00 16.71
N SER A 130 10.50 -1.49 17.93
CA SER A 130 11.55 -2.19 18.69
C SER A 130 12.09 -3.39 17.91
N ASP A 131 11.21 -4.23 17.38
CA ASP A 131 11.60 -5.47 16.71
C ASP A 131 12.28 -5.20 15.36
N LEU A 132 11.73 -4.28 14.55
CA LEU A 132 12.38 -3.86 13.31
C LEU A 132 13.73 -3.20 13.59
N LYS A 133 13.84 -2.39 14.64
CA LYS A 133 15.10 -1.71 15.00
C LYS A 133 16.22 -2.70 15.32
N GLN A 134 15.91 -3.83 15.97
CA GLN A 134 16.88 -4.89 16.25
C GLN A 134 17.43 -5.56 14.98
N ILE A 135 16.62 -5.60 13.92
CA ILE A 135 17.01 -6.16 12.62
C ILE A 135 17.82 -5.14 11.82
N LEU A 136 17.28 -3.92 11.69
CA LEU A 136 17.75 -2.94 10.72
C LEU A 136 18.92 -2.08 11.21
N HIS A 137 19.08 -1.93 12.54
CA HIS A 137 20.10 -1.05 13.10
C HIS A 137 21.35 -1.76 13.59
N LYS A 138 22.51 -1.14 13.34
CA LYS A 138 23.77 -1.51 13.97
C LYS A 138 23.74 -1.14 15.45
N LYS A 139 24.15 -2.05 16.34
CA LYS A 139 24.46 -1.67 17.73
C LYS A 139 25.61 -0.66 17.70
N LYS A 140 25.49 0.45 18.45
CA LYS A 140 26.38 1.62 18.45
C LYS A 140 27.89 1.36 18.65
N ASN A 141 28.31 0.13 18.98
CA ASN A 141 29.63 -0.17 19.52
C ASN A 141 30.61 -0.81 18.51
N PHE A 142 30.53 -0.47 17.23
CA PHE A 142 31.42 -1.05 16.22
C PHE A 142 31.93 0.02 15.26
N ASP A 143 33.22 0.33 15.34
CA ASP A 143 33.98 1.37 14.59
C ASP A 143 34.24 1.03 13.11
N GLN A 144 33.47 0.11 12.52
CA GLN A 144 33.69 -0.34 11.15
C GLN A 144 32.78 0.37 10.15
N ASP A 145 33.33 0.65 8.96
CA ASP A 145 32.60 1.20 7.82
C ASP A 145 31.38 0.34 7.44
N LEU A 146 30.29 0.98 7.01
CA LEU A 146 29.12 0.27 6.49
C LEU A 146 29.45 -0.31 5.12
N LEU A 147 29.20 -1.61 4.94
CA LEU A 147 29.47 -2.34 3.71
C LEU A 147 28.19 -3.03 3.18
N CYS A 148 27.92 -2.91 1.88
CA CYS A 148 26.74 -3.42 1.18
C CYS A 148 27.15 -4.41 0.08
N PHE A 149 26.33 -5.43 -0.22
CA PHE A 149 26.54 -6.21 -1.44
C PHE A 149 25.87 -5.50 -2.62
N ASP A 150 26.55 -5.43 -3.76
CA ASP A 150 25.91 -5.00 -5.01
C ASP A 150 25.19 -6.15 -5.73
N ALA A 151 24.69 -5.88 -6.93
CA ALA A 151 24.01 -6.89 -7.75
C ALA A 151 24.90 -8.10 -8.09
N ASN A 152 26.22 -7.96 -8.05
CA ASN A 152 27.19 -9.00 -8.41
C ASN A 152 27.79 -9.71 -7.18
N GLU A 153 27.15 -9.61 -6.01
CA GLU A 153 27.67 -10.15 -4.74
C GLU A 153 29.02 -9.55 -4.30
N SER A 154 29.44 -8.42 -4.87
CA SER A 154 30.66 -7.75 -4.47
C SER A 154 30.40 -6.78 -3.32
N ILE A 155 31.33 -6.69 -2.38
CA ILE A 155 31.21 -5.79 -1.22
C ILE A 155 31.58 -4.38 -1.65
N ARG A 156 30.69 -3.43 -1.37
CA ARG A 156 30.85 -1.99 -1.61
C ARG A 156 30.80 -1.24 -0.29
N GLN A 157 31.65 -0.23 -0.15
CA GLN A 157 31.62 0.67 1.01
C GLN A 157 30.52 1.72 0.83
N CYS A 158 29.69 1.88 1.86
CA CYS A 158 28.49 2.72 1.85
C CYS A 158 28.67 3.94 2.78
N LEU A 159 29.72 3.94 3.60
CA LEU A 159 30.13 5.11 4.37
C LEU A 159 31.23 5.85 3.61
N VAL A 160 30.97 7.08 3.21
CA VAL A 160 31.94 7.98 2.58
C VAL A 160 32.16 9.17 3.51
N SER A 161 33.37 9.73 3.57
CA SER A 161 33.65 10.90 4.42
C SER A 161 32.64 12.02 4.15
N GLY A 162 31.92 12.45 5.19
CA GLY A 162 30.90 13.50 5.11
C GLY A 162 29.49 13.06 4.69
N MET A 163 29.26 11.77 4.41
CA MET A 163 27.94 11.23 4.05
C MET A 163 27.65 9.93 4.79
N THR A 164 26.48 9.83 5.39
CA THR A 164 25.93 8.54 5.89
C THR A 164 25.26 7.82 4.72
N GLY A 165 25.62 6.56 4.46
CA GLY A 165 24.88 5.72 3.53
C GLY A 165 24.08 4.62 4.21
N SER A 166 23.20 3.97 3.47
CA SER A 166 22.46 2.78 3.90
C SER A 166 22.58 1.65 2.87
N CYS A 167 22.43 0.41 3.35
CA CYS A 167 22.20 -0.74 2.51
C CYS A 167 20.72 -0.74 2.10
N GLU A 168 20.44 -0.84 0.81
CA GLU A 168 19.08 -1.04 0.29
C GLU A 168 18.94 -2.45 -0.31
N ILE A 169 17.87 -3.14 0.06
CA ILE A 169 17.45 -4.43 -0.50
C ILE A 169 16.05 -4.28 -1.08
N ILE A 170 15.87 -4.63 -2.34
CA ILE A 170 14.56 -4.66 -3.02
C ILE A 170 14.19 -6.11 -3.29
N ASP A 171 13.06 -6.55 -2.74
CA ASP A 171 12.47 -7.88 -2.94
C ASP A 171 11.22 -7.78 -3.82
N ASP A 172 11.17 -8.54 -4.92
CA ASP A 172 9.98 -8.68 -5.76
C ASP A 172 9.08 -9.76 -5.13
N LEU A 173 8.00 -9.33 -4.50
CA LEU A 173 7.10 -10.18 -3.73
C LEU A 173 6.21 -11.07 -4.61
N VAL A 174 6.13 -10.79 -5.91
CA VAL A 174 5.35 -11.59 -6.88
C VAL A 174 6.22 -12.68 -7.47
N LYS A 175 7.48 -12.37 -7.80
CA LYS A 175 8.42 -13.32 -8.40
C LYS A 175 9.23 -14.11 -7.37
N TYR A 176 9.08 -13.80 -6.08
CA TYR A 176 9.81 -14.40 -4.96
C TYR A 176 11.32 -14.35 -5.17
N LYS A 177 11.83 -13.22 -5.67
CA LYS A 177 13.24 -13.04 -5.98
C LYS A 177 13.72 -11.66 -5.55
N ILE A 178 14.91 -11.64 -4.93
CA ILE A 178 15.65 -10.40 -4.67
C ILE A 178 15.92 -9.72 -5.99
N HIS A 179 15.38 -8.52 -6.14
CA HIS A 179 15.46 -7.76 -7.37
C HIS A 179 16.78 -6.99 -7.46
N ARG A 180 17.19 -6.37 -6.35
CA ARG A 180 18.35 -5.48 -6.35
C ARG A 180 18.90 -5.27 -4.95
N ARG A 181 20.21 -5.10 -4.85
CA ARG A 181 20.88 -4.57 -3.65
C ARG A 181 21.78 -3.43 -4.06
N SER A 182 21.83 -2.37 -3.25
CA SER A 182 22.68 -1.22 -3.54
C SER A 182 23.05 -0.45 -2.28
N CYS A 183 24.05 0.43 -2.43
CA CYS A 183 24.36 1.46 -1.44
C CYS A 183 23.65 2.74 -1.84
N GLU A 184 22.81 3.30 -0.97
CA GLU A 184 22.30 4.66 -1.15
C GLU A 184 23.11 5.63 -0.29
N TYR A 185 23.44 6.81 -0.84
CA TYR A 185 24.13 7.89 -0.13
C TYR A 185 23.16 9.06 0.01
N ARG A 186 22.72 9.37 1.24
CA ARG A 186 21.87 10.53 1.51
C ARG A 186 22.28 11.22 2.82
N ILE A 187 22.11 12.54 2.86
CA ILE A 187 22.50 13.39 4.00
C ILE A 187 21.77 12.98 5.30
N GLN A 188 20.59 12.37 5.19
CA GLN A 188 19.77 11.90 6.30
C GLN A 188 19.03 10.62 5.90
N GLU A 189 19.74 9.49 5.88
CA GLU A 189 19.08 8.20 5.64
C GLU A 189 18.79 7.46 6.94
N SER A 190 17.53 7.10 7.08
CA SER A 190 16.98 6.31 8.17
C SER A 190 16.81 4.86 7.72
N ALA A 191 16.83 3.94 8.69
CA ALA A 191 16.47 2.56 8.40
C ALA A 191 14.95 2.44 8.30
N SER A 192 14.46 1.90 7.19
CA SER A 192 13.05 1.84 6.88
C SER A 192 12.66 0.53 6.19
N VAL A 193 11.37 0.24 6.23
CA VAL A 193 10.74 -0.80 5.42
C VAL A 193 9.61 -0.15 4.64
N ASN A 194 9.66 -0.27 3.32
CA ASN A 194 8.65 0.23 2.42
C ASN A 194 8.02 -0.96 1.68
N ILE A 195 6.70 -0.97 1.55
CA ILE A 195 5.97 -2.01 0.81
C ILE A 195 5.10 -1.29 -0.20
N TYR A 196 5.21 -1.67 -1.46
CA TYR A 196 4.34 -1.19 -2.52
C TYR A 196 3.60 -2.37 -3.12
N GLU A 197 2.28 -2.26 -3.27
CA GLU A 197 1.44 -3.30 -3.86
C GLU A 197 0.34 -2.70 -4.73
N SER A 198 0.19 -3.21 -5.94
CA SER A 198 -0.63 -2.62 -7.00
C SER A 198 -0.93 -3.70 -8.05
N GLY A 199 -2.17 -4.22 -8.06
CA GLY A 199 -2.62 -5.27 -8.97
C GLY A 199 -1.66 -6.49 -9.02
N ASN A 200 -0.91 -6.59 -10.12
CA ASN A 200 0.03 -7.69 -10.39
C ASN A 200 1.49 -7.38 -9.98
N PHE A 201 1.72 -6.27 -9.30
CA PHE A 201 3.05 -5.84 -8.88
C PHE A 201 3.08 -5.64 -7.36
N ALA A 202 4.06 -6.24 -6.70
CA ALA A 202 4.29 -6.06 -5.28
C ALA A 202 5.79 -6.11 -4.99
N MET A 203 6.29 -5.15 -4.22
CA MET A 203 7.71 -5.04 -3.86
C MET A 203 7.88 -4.59 -2.42
N MET A 204 8.93 -5.09 -1.78
CA MET A 204 9.38 -4.64 -0.47
C MET A 204 10.78 -4.05 -0.60
N THR A 205 10.97 -2.83 -0.10
CA THR A 205 12.28 -2.19 -0.02
C THR A 205 12.68 -2.06 1.44
N ILE A 206 13.83 -2.62 1.79
CA ILE A 206 14.38 -2.58 3.14
C ILE A 206 15.64 -1.73 3.11
N LYS A 207 15.65 -0.64 3.88
CA LYS A 207 16.80 0.20 4.13
C LYS A 207 17.34 -0.06 5.52
N CYS A 208 18.63 -0.31 5.62
CA CYS A 208 19.26 -0.64 6.90
C CYS A 208 20.69 -0.14 6.97
N ASN A 209 21.15 0.10 8.20
CA ASN A 209 22.48 0.61 8.49
C ASN A 209 23.34 -0.41 9.24
N ARG A 210 22.91 -1.68 9.28
CA ARG A 210 23.65 -2.79 9.88
C ARG A 210 24.64 -3.40 8.89
N MET A 211 25.83 -3.73 9.37
CA MET A 211 26.83 -4.45 8.58
C MET A 211 26.27 -5.80 8.10
N LEU A 212 26.41 -6.10 6.81
CA LEU A 212 25.86 -7.31 6.15
C LEU A 212 24.33 -7.38 6.07
N CYS A 213 23.63 -6.26 6.23
CA CYS A 213 22.20 -6.17 5.96
C CYS A 213 21.92 -6.17 4.44
N ASN A 214 22.16 -7.31 3.80
CA ASN A 214 22.20 -7.44 2.34
C ASN A 214 21.73 -8.83 1.88
N GLY A 215 21.16 -9.61 2.78
CA GLY A 215 20.95 -11.04 2.57
C GLY A 215 19.49 -11.46 2.75
N PRO A 216 19.11 -12.62 2.19
CA PRO A 216 17.78 -13.21 2.37
C PRO A 216 17.36 -13.30 3.84
N VAL A 217 18.30 -13.56 4.76
CA VAL A 217 18.05 -13.63 6.20
C VAL A 217 17.44 -12.33 6.77
N THR A 218 17.86 -11.16 6.26
CA THR A 218 17.29 -9.88 6.70
C THR A 218 15.85 -9.74 6.21
N ILE A 219 15.61 -10.05 4.93
CA ILE A 219 14.28 -9.99 4.32
C ILE A 219 13.32 -10.89 5.09
N GLU A 220 13.68 -12.14 5.34
CA GLU A 220 12.86 -13.11 6.07
C GLU A 220 12.60 -12.67 7.53
N ALA A 221 13.58 -12.04 8.18
CA ALA A 221 13.38 -11.49 9.51
C ALA A 221 12.38 -10.32 9.51
N VAL A 222 12.48 -9.43 8.53
CA VAL A 222 11.52 -8.31 8.35
C VAL A 222 10.12 -8.83 8.05
N LYS A 223 9.97 -9.77 7.10
CA LYS A 223 8.68 -10.40 6.77
C LYS A 223 8.03 -11.03 8.00
N ARG A 224 8.81 -11.75 8.81
CA ARG A 224 8.32 -12.37 10.05
C ARG A 224 7.80 -11.33 11.04
N VAL A 225 8.52 -10.22 11.22
CA VAL A 225 8.07 -9.13 12.10
C VAL A 225 6.78 -8.51 11.56
N LEU A 226 6.73 -8.15 10.27
CA LEU A 226 5.54 -7.56 9.67
C LEU A 226 4.32 -8.49 9.72
N ASN A 227 4.53 -9.80 9.53
CA ASN A 227 3.48 -10.80 9.67
C ASN A 227 3.02 -10.95 11.12
N HIS A 228 3.94 -10.90 12.10
CA HIS A 228 3.60 -10.97 13.52
C HIS A 228 2.69 -9.83 13.98
N TYR A 229 2.79 -8.65 13.33
CA TYR A 229 1.95 -7.48 13.61
C TYR A 229 0.79 -7.30 12.63
N ASP A 230 0.41 -8.36 11.90
CA ASP A 230 -0.72 -8.35 10.94
C ASP A 230 -0.65 -7.22 9.90
N ILE A 231 0.56 -6.86 9.45
CA ILE A 231 0.76 -5.90 8.35
C ILE A 231 0.80 -6.66 7.03
N THR A 232 1.48 -7.80 7.01
CA THR A 232 1.68 -8.64 5.82
C THR A 232 1.29 -10.10 6.06
N ASP A 233 1.09 -10.84 4.97
CA ASP A 233 1.08 -12.30 4.99
C ASP A 233 2.50 -12.87 5.21
N ILE A 234 2.61 -14.20 5.19
CA ILE A 234 3.89 -14.91 5.35
C ILE A 234 4.90 -14.63 4.23
N ASN A 235 4.44 -14.15 3.07
CA ASN A 235 5.27 -13.86 1.91
C ASN A 235 5.73 -12.39 1.89
N GLY A 236 5.23 -11.57 2.81
CA GLY A 236 5.50 -10.13 2.87
C GLY A 236 4.55 -9.28 2.01
N ARG A 237 3.52 -9.87 1.41
CA ARG A 237 2.46 -9.12 0.73
C ARG A 237 1.54 -8.49 1.76
N LEU A 238 0.92 -7.37 1.43
CA LEU A 238 -0.04 -6.76 2.34
C LEU A 238 -1.15 -7.76 2.62
N LEU A 239 -1.60 -7.81 3.88
CA LEU A 239 -2.88 -8.45 4.16
C LEU A 239 -3.91 -7.69 3.33
N GLY A 240 -4.29 -8.28 2.20
CA GLY A 240 -5.43 -7.81 1.45
C GLY A 240 -6.63 -7.74 2.39
N ASN A 241 -7.76 -7.27 1.87
CA ASN A 241 -8.96 -7.93 2.32
C ASN A 241 -8.82 -9.37 1.81
N SER A 242 -8.06 -10.22 2.53
CA SER A 242 -8.30 -11.63 2.50
C SER A 242 -9.80 -11.69 2.68
N SER A 243 -10.43 -12.24 1.66
CA SER A 243 -11.51 -13.19 1.78
C SER A 243 -11.37 -14.04 3.05
N HIS A 244 -11.45 -13.42 4.22
CA HIS A 244 -12.03 -13.99 5.41
C HIS A 244 -13.48 -14.26 5.02
N LEU A 245 -13.64 -15.40 4.35
CA LEU A 245 -14.86 -16.18 4.27
C LEU A 245 -16.11 -15.36 3.89
N SER A 246 -16.26 -15.08 2.59
CA SER A 246 -17.57 -15.33 1.95
C SER A 246 -17.79 -16.86 1.84
N PHE A 247 -17.73 -17.56 2.96
CA PHE A 247 -18.45 -18.81 3.16
C PHE A 247 -19.82 -18.40 3.67
N LYS A 248 -20.69 -17.90 2.78
CA LYS A 248 -22.14 -17.71 3.00
C LYS A 248 -22.80 -17.08 1.76
N TYR A 249 -22.74 -17.77 0.62
CA TYR A 249 -23.76 -17.54 -0.42
C TYR A 249 -24.12 -18.80 -1.20
N TYR A 250 -23.20 -19.76 -1.37
CA TYR A 250 -23.55 -21.02 -2.03
C TYR A 250 -24.31 -22.03 -1.13
N ASP A 251 -24.24 -21.90 0.21
CA ASP A 251 -25.09 -22.68 1.12
C ASP A 251 -26.55 -22.18 1.20
N CYS A 252 -26.85 -20.95 0.78
CA CYS A 252 -28.23 -20.47 0.65
C CYS A 252 -28.89 -20.87 -0.68
N ILE A 253 -28.10 -21.12 -1.73
CA ILE A 253 -28.64 -21.59 -3.02
C ILE A 253 -28.93 -23.11 -2.97
N LEU A 254 -28.17 -23.88 -2.18
CA LEU A 254 -28.45 -25.31 -2.00
C LEU A 254 -29.71 -25.56 -1.14
N THR A 255 -30.10 -24.65 -0.24
CA THR A 255 -31.35 -24.79 0.53
C THR A 255 -32.60 -24.33 -0.24
N LEU A 256 -32.48 -23.47 -1.24
CA LEU A 256 -33.63 -23.01 -2.05
C LEU A 256 -33.98 -23.96 -3.21
N ILE A 257 -33.03 -24.74 -3.72
CA ILE A 257 -33.30 -25.70 -4.81
C ILE A 257 -33.91 -27.01 -4.28
N ILE A 258 -33.62 -27.40 -3.02
CA ILE A 258 -34.21 -28.61 -2.42
C ILE A 258 -35.70 -28.42 -2.04
N VAL A 259 -36.19 -27.19 -1.90
CA VAL A 259 -37.61 -26.92 -1.55
C VAL A 259 -38.53 -26.82 -2.78
N PHE A 260 -37.99 -26.67 -4.00
CA PHE A 260 -38.80 -26.50 -5.22
C PHE A 260 -38.76 -27.68 -6.21
N TRP A 261 -38.16 -28.80 -5.85
CA TRP A 261 -38.11 -30.02 -6.68
C TRP A 261 -38.53 -31.29 -5.93
N ILE A 262 -39.31 -31.12 -4.86
CA ILE A 262 -40.21 -32.13 -4.32
C ILE A 262 -41.61 -31.57 -4.52
N ASP A 263 -42.13 -31.72 -5.74
CA ASP A 263 -43.55 -31.82 -6.11
C ASP A 263 -43.65 -32.28 -7.57
#